data_AF-A0A5C7QKW2-F1
#
_entry.id   AF-A0A5C7QKW2-F1
#
_cell.length_a   1.000
_cell.length_b   1.000
_cell.length_c   1.000
_cell.angle_alpha   90.00
_cell.angle_beta   90.00
_cell.angle_gamma   90.00
#
_symmetry.space_group_name_H-M   'P 1'
#
loop_
_entity.id
_entity.type
_entity.pdbx_description
1 polymer ?
#
loop_
_entity_poly.entity_id
_entity_poly.type
_entity_poly.pdbx_seq_one_letter_code
_entity_poly.pdbx_strand_id
1 'polypeptide(L)'
;MRPDIEYPPGHIYSVSQIKNFLLCNRLWFFDKILGFRSETTAQQAFGHDGHTYFERVLKGQKPLKTKHKARFAEAAKNMQRLEVRPADVERVLLVPAGKSFDGQDRYVVMVIDYIDHTPYGIFRGRLDPGGYDLEVGDHKTMRDLRWALSENELASDVQLLTYAWGVGNQKDPKPRAVRVTHHAVQREGAIKSKMTSAVVQWSDVERNWSKVLEVLDRMDKARLIRSAGRVKKNLFGCNKFGGCPQAERCKVAQRDLRQFTLPETDKTVAIKTKKAKTPKTAINRPTTKGKPVKANKANAKLRGKAKDEDEDEDEDEDEDEEEEEEEEEEEEEEEEEEEEEEE
;
A
#
# COMPACT_ATOMS: atom_id res chain seq x y z
N MET A 1 4.12 -10.47 -8.54
CA MET A 1 5.38 -11.12 -8.17
C MET A 1 6.40 -10.76 -9.22
N ARG A 2 7.61 -10.41 -8.78
CA ARG A 2 8.77 -10.13 -9.62
C ARG A 2 9.24 -11.42 -10.31
N PRO A 3 9.34 -11.48 -11.65
CA PRO A 3 9.67 -12.71 -12.38
C PRO A 3 11.13 -13.15 -12.18
N ASP A 4 11.97 -12.24 -11.71
CA ASP A 4 13.39 -12.39 -11.41
C ASP A 4 13.67 -12.98 -10.01
N ILE A 5 12.63 -13.24 -9.22
CA ILE A 5 12.77 -13.77 -7.86
C ILE A 5 12.21 -15.19 -7.83
N GLU A 6 13.04 -16.11 -7.35
CA GLU A 6 12.59 -17.44 -6.98
C GLU A 6 11.89 -17.36 -5.63
N TYR A 7 10.63 -17.80 -5.59
CA TYR A 7 9.87 -17.83 -4.36
C TYR A 7 9.81 -19.26 -3.81
N PRO A 8 10.02 -19.45 -2.50
CA PRO A 8 9.85 -20.73 -1.85
C PRO A 8 8.39 -21.20 -1.93
N PRO A 9 8.15 -22.52 -1.81
CA PRO A 9 6.80 -23.04 -1.68
C PRO A 9 6.14 -22.48 -0.41
N GLY A 10 4.87 -22.10 -0.51
CA GLY A 10 4.10 -21.55 0.60
C GLY A 10 3.22 -20.38 0.20
N HIS A 11 2.73 -19.63 1.19
CA HIS A 11 1.92 -18.44 0.99
C HIS A 11 2.80 -17.21 1.00
N ILE A 12 2.68 -16.43 -0.08
CA ILE A 12 3.47 -15.22 -0.27
C ILE A 12 2.52 -14.04 -0.22
N TYR A 13 2.75 -13.17 0.77
CA TYR A 13 1.98 -11.96 1.01
C TYR A 13 2.86 -10.74 0.76
N SER A 14 2.42 -9.81 -0.09
CA SER A 14 3.08 -8.51 -0.21
C SER A 14 2.55 -7.54 0.85
N VAL A 15 3.37 -6.58 1.25
CA VAL A 15 2.94 -5.53 2.19
C VAL A 15 1.75 -4.73 1.65
N SER A 16 1.70 -4.52 0.34
CA SER A 16 0.52 -3.93 -0.33
C SER A 16 -0.73 -4.81 -0.27
N GLN A 17 -0.61 -6.14 -0.24
CA GLN A 17 -1.74 -7.04 -0.02
C GLN A 17 -2.26 -6.93 1.40
N ILE A 18 -1.37 -6.81 2.39
CA ILE A 18 -1.73 -6.61 3.80
C ILE A 18 -2.51 -5.29 3.96
N LYS A 19 -2.01 -4.17 3.41
CA LYS A 19 -2.74 -2.88 3.42
C LYS A 19 -4.10 -2.96 2.72
N ASN A 20 -4.17 -3.63 1.57
CA ASN A 20 -5.44 -3.81 0.85
C ASN A 20 -6.43 -4.68 1.63
N PHE A 21 -5.94 -5.69 2.36
CA PHE A 21 -6.78 -6.52 3.22
C PHE A 21 -7.34 -5.71 4.39
N LEU A 22 -6.49 -4.96 5.09
CA LEU A 22 -6.90 -4.02 6.14
C LEU A 22 -7.93 -3.01 5.64
N LEU A 23 -7.77 -2.52 4.41
CA LEU A 23 -8.75 -1.63 3.79
C LEU A 23 -10.08 -2.36 3.53
N CYS A 24 -10.07 -3.54 2.90
CA CYS A 24 -11.27 -4.34 2.68
C CYS A 24 -10.93 -5.81 2.35
N ASN A 25 -11.20 -6.73 3.28
CA ASN A 25 -10.94 -8.16 3.08
C ASN A 25 -11.60 -8.71 1.81
N ARG A 26 -12.84 -8.29 1.51
CA ARG A 26 -13.57 -8.78 0.32
C ARG A 26 -12.97 -8.29 -0.99
N LEU A 27 -12.46 -7.05 -1.04
CA LEU A 27 -11.73 -6.56 -2.22
C LEU A 27 -10.46 -7.38 -2.45
N TRP A 28 -9.68 -7.61 -1.38
CA TRP A 28 -8.51 -8.49 -1.43
C TRP A 28 -8.88 -9.90 -1.90
N PHE A 29 -9.98 -10.47 -1.40
CA PHE A 29 -10.44 -11.80 -1.78
C PHE A 29 -10.80 -11.89 -3.27
N PHE A 30 -11.53 -10.92 -3.82
CA PHE A 30 -11.83 -10.87 -5.25
C PHE A 30 -10.55 -10.82 -6.10
N ASP A 31 -9.60 -9.95 -5.74
CA ASP A 31 -8.38 -9.75 -6.52
C ASP A 31 -7.41 -10.94 -6.41
N LYS A 32 -7.17 -11.45 -5.19
CA LYS A 32 -6.11 -12.42 -4.91
C LYS A 32 -6.56 -13.87 -4.88
N ILE A 33 -7.77 -14.14 -4.41
CA ILE A 33 -8.28 -15.52 -4.27
C ILE A 33 -9.09 -15.91 -5.50
N LEU A 34 -10.03 -15.06 -5.93
CA LEU A 34 -10.86 -15.31 -7.11
C LEU A 34 -10.20 -14.87 -8.42
N GLY A 35 -9.14 -14.07 -8.36
CA GLY A 35 -8.37 -13.66 -9.53
C GLY A 35 -9.04 -12.60 -10.40
N PHE A 36 -10.05 -11.89 -9.89
CA PHE A 36 -10.67 -10.75 -10.58
C PHE A 36 -9.80 -9.50 -10.48
N ARG A 37 -8.64 -9.56 -11.14
CA ARG A 37 -7.72 -8.43 -11.18
C ARG A 37 -8.37 -7.27 -11.91
N SER A 38 -8.24 -6.08 -11.34
CA SER A 38 -8.62 -4.85 -12.02
C SER A 38 -7.57 -4.54 -13.08
N GLU A 39 -7.99 -3.94 -14.18
CA GLU A 39 -7.07 -3.44 -15.19
C GLU A 39 -6.20 -2.34 -14.59
N THR A 40 -4.94 -2.26 -15.04
CA THR A 40 -4.03 -1.21 -14.60
C THR A 40 -4.59 0.14 -15.01
N THR A 41 -4.86 1.01 -14.03
CA THR A 41 -5.38 2.35 -14.31
C THR A 41 -4.26 3.28 -14.77
N ALA A 42 -4.61 4.40 -15.40
CA ALA A 42 -3.65 5.44 -15.75
C ALA A 42 -2.89 5.98 -14.52
N GLN A 43 -3.54 6.02 -13.36
CA GLN A 43 -2.93 6.42 -12.09
C GLN A 43 -1.90 5.40 -11.60
N GLN A 44 -2.19 4.11 -11.73
CA GLN A 44 -1.24 3.04 -11.39
C GLN A 44 -0.04 3.02 -12.34
N ALA A 45 -0.27 3.23 -13.65
CA ALA A 45 0.80 3.36 -14.62
C ALA A 45 1.70 4.57 -14.33
N PHE A 46 1.11 5.73 -13.99
CA PHE A 46 1.88 6.90 -13.54
C PHE A 46 2.74 6.60 -12.31
N GLY A 47 2.18 5.89 -11.32
CA GLY A 47 2.91 5.45 -10.14
C GLY A 47 4.12 4.60 -10.51
N HIS A 48 3.91 3.57 -11.33
CA HIS A 48 4.98 2.68 -11.80
C HIS A 48 6.09 3.43 -12.54
N ASP A 49 5.73 4.32 -13.49
CA ASP A 49 6.68 5.19 -14.17
C ASP A 49 7.49 6.05 -13.18
N GLY A 50 6.83 6.53 -12.12
CA GLY A 50 7.45 7.31 -11.05
C GLY A 50 8.51 6.52 -10.29
N HIS A 51 8.17 5.35 -9.75
CA HIS A 51 9.13 4.46 -9.06
C HIS A 51 10.33 4.18 -9.96
N THR A 52 10.10 3.69 -11.18
CA THR A 52 11.20 3.38 -12.13
C THR A 52 12.04 4.61 -12.48
N TYR A 53 11.44 5.80 -12.56
CA TYR A 53 12.20 7.03 -12.77
C TYR A 53 13.12 7.33 -11.58
N PHE A 54 12.58 7.31 -10.35
CA PHE A 54 13.34 7.65 -9.14
C PHE A 54 14.43 6.62 -8.83
N GLU A 55 14.13 5.34 -8.95
CA GLU A 55 15.11 4.26 -8.78
C GLU A 55 16.30 4.46 -9.73
N ARG A 56 16.05 4.79 -11.00
CA ARG A 56 17.12 5.07 -11.96
C ARG A 56 17.93 6.29 -11.58
N VAL A 57 17.31 7.36 -11.11
CA VAL A 57 18.02 8.56 -10.64
C VAL A 57 18.90 8.23 -9.43
N LEU A 58 18.37 7.54 -8.42
CA LEU A 58 19.10 7.15 -7.22
C LEU A 58 20.26 6.20 -7.53
N LYS A 59 20.09 5.28 -8.50
CA LYS A 59 21.13 4.39 -9.02
C LYS A 59 22.16 5.09 -9.93
N GLY A 60 22.04 6.41 -10.16
CA GLY A 60 22.92 7.17 -11.08
C GLY A 60 22.76 6.79 -12.56
N GLN A 61 21.65 6.14 -12.92
CA GLN A 61 21.34 5.70 -14.27
C GLN A 61 20.59 6.79 -15.05
N LYS A 62 20.50 6.63 -16.38
CA LYS A 62 19.70 7.52 -17.22
C LYS A 62 18.21 7.42 -16.82
N PRO A 63 17.55 8.54 -16.46
CA PRO A 63 16.15 8.50 -16.03
C PRO A 63 15.23 7.93 -17.10
N LEU A 64 14.10 7.36 -16.68
CA LEU A 64 13.08 6.82 -17.59
C LEU A 64 12.60 7.91 -18.56
N LYS A 65 12.53 7.59 -19.85
CA LYS A 65 11.89 8.46 -20.85
C LYS A 65 10.37 8.32 -20.70
N THR A 66 9.72 9.33 -20.14
CA THR A 66 8.28 9.37 -19.93
C THR A 66 7.75 10.78 -20.21
N LYS A 67 6.48 10.89 -20.62
CA LYS A 67 5.81 12.19 -20.81
C LYS A 67 5.70 13.00 -19.51
N HIS A 68 5.87 12.34 -18.36
CA HIS A 68 5.82 12.96 -17.03
C HIS A 68 7.20 13.39 -16.49
N LYS A 69 8.26 13.36 -17.33
CA LYS A 69 9.64 13.62 -16.93
C LYS A 69 9.81 14.90 -16.10
N ALA A 70 9.15 16.00 -16.46
CA ALA A 70 9.29 17.26 -15.73
C ALA A 70 8.82 17.14 -14.27
N ARG A 71 7.72 16.42 -14.01
CA ARG A 71 7.21 16.21 -12.64
C ARG A 71 8.16 15.36 -11.82
N PHE A 72 8.63 14.26 -12.41
CA PHE A 72 9.56 13.38 -11.71
C PHE A 72 10.94 14.04 -11.53
N ALA A 73 11.40 14.86 -12.48
CA ALA A 73 12.65 15.61 -12.31
C ALA A 73 12.56 16.60 -11.15
N GLU A 74 11.44 17.31 -11.00
CA GLU A 74 11.25 18.24 -9.88
C GLU A 74 11.24 17.50 -8.54
N ALA A 75 10.51 16.40 -8.47
CA ALA A 75 10.49 15.54 -7.29
C ALA A 75 11.89 14.98 -6.97
N ALA A 76 12.65 14.58 -7.99
CA ALA A 76 14.02 14.10 -7.84
C ALA A 76 14.98 15.14 -7.23
N LYS A 77 14.74 16.44 -7.41
CA LYS A 77 15.56 17.48 -6.76
C LYS A 77 15.44 17.42 -5.24
N ASN A 78 14.24 17.15 -4.72
CA ASN A 78 14.04 16.99 -3.27
C ASN A 78 14.69 15.72 -2.74
N MET A 79 14.76 14.66 -3.55
CA MET A 79 15.54 13.44 -3.21
C MET A 79 17.05 13.64 -3.30
N GLN A 80 17.54 14.48 -4.21
CA GLN A 80 18.98 14.78 -4.32
C GLN A 80 19.49 15.64 -3.16
N ARG A 81 18.59 16.24 -2.38
CA ARG A 81 18.94 16.85 -1.08
C ARG A 81 19.22 15.82 0.00
N LEU A 82 18.95 14.53 -0.24
CA LEU A 82 19.54 13.46 0.56
C LEU A 82 21.04 13.53 0.30
N GLU A 83 21.77 14.16 1.23
CA GLU A 83 23.23 14.33 1.15
C GLU A 83 23.95 12.96 1.06
N VAL A 84 23.26 11.90 1.46
CA VAL A 84 23.72 10.52 1.35
C VAL A 84 22.96 9.79 0.25
N ARG A 85 23.72 9.15 -0.64
CA ARG A 85 23.14 8.18 -1.57
C ARG A 85 22.64 6.99 -0.76
N PRO A 86 21.40 6.53 -0.97
CA PRO A 86 20.90 5.35 -0.30
C PRO A 86 21.83 4.16 -0.56
N ALA A 87 22.07 3.38 0.50
CA ALA A 87 22.90 2.19 0.44
C ALA A 87 22.29 1.15 -0.53
N ASP A 88 20.97 1.02 -0.50
CA ASP A 88 20.22 0.15 -1.41
C ASP A 88 19.05 0.88 -2.05
N VAL A 89 18.78 0.56 -3.32
CA VAL A 89 17.64 1.08 -4.09
C VAL A 89 16.90 -0.09 -4.72
N GLU A 90 15.57 -0.12 -4.52
CA GLU A 90 14.66 -1.16 -5.01
C GLU A 90 15.01 -2.56 -4.45
N ARG A 91 15.25 -2.64 -3.14
CA ARG A 91 15.60 -3.89 -2.48
C ARG A 91 14.36 -4.75 -2.33
N VAL A 92 14.44 -6.01 -2.76
CA VAL A 92 13.40 -7.00 -2.48
C VAL A 92 13.83 -7.89 -1.34
N LEU A 93 13.03 -7.91 -0.27
CA LEU A 93 13.20 -8.81 0.85
C LEU A 93 12.09 -9.85 0.86
N LEU A 94 12.47 -11.09 1.12
CA LEU A 94 11.54 -12.17 1.39
C LEU A 94 11.78 -12.66 2.81
N VAL A 95 10.79 -12.46 3.67
CA VAL A 95 10.89 -12.68 5.10
C VAL A 95 9.98 -13.85 5.50
N PRO A 96 10.50 -14.90 6.16
CA PRO A 96 9.67 -15.93 6.76
C PRO A 96 8.72 -15.35 7.82
N ALA A 97 7.45 -15.77 7.80
CA ALA A 97 6.38 -15.26 8.66
C ALA A 97 5.60 -16.41 9.35
N GLY A 98 6.29 -17.49 9.70
CA GLY A 98 5.73 -18.65 10.37
C GLY A 98 4.91 -19.56 9.45
N LYS A 99 3.98 -20.32 10.04
CA LYS A 99 3.09 -21.27 9.33
C LYS A 99 1.68 -20.73 9.23
N SER A 100 0.97 -21.03 8.16
CA SER A 100 -0.47 -20.75 7.99
C SER A 100 -1.34 -21.83 8.65
N PHE A 101 -2.65 -21.59 8.73
CA PHE A 101 -3.63 -22.53 9.31
C PHE A 101 -3.69 -23.90 8.63
N ASP A 102 -3.32 -23.99 7.36
CA ASP A 102 -3.23 -25.24 6.60
C ASP A 102 -1.80 -25.84 6.60
N GLY A 103 -0.92 -25.35 7.47
CA GLY A 103 0.43 -25.88 7.70
C GLY A 103 1.49 -25.48 6.66
N GLN A 104 1.15 -24.62 5.69
CA GLN A 104 2.11 -24.11 4.71
C GLN A 104 3.02 -23.04 5.32
N ASP A 105 4.24 -22.90 4.81
CA ASP A 105 5.10 -21.77 5.17
C ASP A 105 4.51 -20.44 4.67
N ARG A 106 4.71 -19.39 5.46
CA ARG A 106 4.35 -18.02 5.11
C ARG A 106 5.59 -17.20 4.86
N TYR A 107 5.47 -16.32 3.88
CA TYR A 107 6.49 -15.34 3.57
C TYR A 107 5.85 -13.97 3.31
N VAL A 108 6.49 -12.93 3.82
CA VAL A 108 6.18 -11.55 3.44
C VAL A 108 7.22 -11.07 2.44
N VAL A 109 6.76 -10.65 1.26
CA VAL A 109 7.60 -10.00 0.25
C VAL A 109 7.49 -8.48 0.37
N MET A 110 8.64 -7.84 0.51
CA MET A 110 8.79 -6.39 0.65
C MET A 110 9.57 -5.87 -0.54
N VAL A 111 9.06 -4.85 -1.22
CA VAL A 111 9.78 -4.15 -2.29
C VAL A 111 9.99 -2.73 -1.79
N ILE A 112 11.21 -2.44 -1.38
CA ILE A 112 11.58 -1.22 -0.67
C ILE A 112 12.29 -0.30 -1.66
N ASP A 113 11.77 0.91 -1.86
CA ASP A 113 12.28 1.80 -2.90
C ASP A 113 13.69 2.28 -2.60
N TYR A 114 13.96 2.65 -1.35
CA TYR A 114 15.33 2.92 -0.92
C TYR A 114 15.53 2.66 0.57
N ILE A 115 16.78 2.36 0.91
CA ILE A 115 17.26 2.14 2.26
C ILE A 115 18.54 2.96 2.43
N ASP A 116 18.63 3.71 3.51
CA ASP A 116 19.86 4.35 3.93
C ASP A 116 20.32 3.73 5.26
N HIS A 117 21.58 3.30 5.30
CA HIS A 117 22.21 2.69 6.46
C HIS A 117 23.08 3.66 7.26
N THR A 118 23.10 4.93 6.87
CA THR A 118 23.95 5.92 7.49
C THR A 118 23.45 6.19 8.91
N PRO A 119 24.24 5.86 9.95
CA PRO A 119 23.89 6.20 11.31
C PRO A 119 24.02 7.72 11.44
N TYR A 120 22.90 8.45 11.40
CA TYR A 120 22.91 9.89 11.64
C TYR A 120 22.97 10.11 13.15
N GLY A 121 24.16 9.91 13.70
CA GLY A 121 24.57 10.46 14.99
C GLY A 121 25.33 11.78 14.85
N ILE A 122 25.62 12.24 13.62
CA ILE A 122 26.34 13.48 13.36
C ILE A 122 25.79 14.15 12.08
N PHE A 123 24.88 15.11 12.24
CA PHE A 123 24.51 16.02 11.15
C PHE A 123 25.40 17.27 11.27
N ARG A 124 26.27 17.55 10.29
CA ARG A 124 27.17 18.72 10.28
C ARG A 124 28.06 18.88 11.53
N GLY A 125 28.54 17.78 12.12
CA GLY A 125 29.39 17.85 13.32
C GLY A 125 28.63 18.07 14.63
N ARG A 126 27.29 18.01 14.64
CA ARG A 126 26.47 17.99 15.86
C ARG A 126 25.68 16.69 15.95
N LEU A 127 25.59 16.14 17.16
CA LEU A 127 24.63 15.08 17.49
C LEU A 127 23.24 15.59 17.17
N ASP A 128 22.54 14.89 16.27
CA ASP A 128 21.12 15.14 16.03
C ASP A 128 20.38 14.57 17.24
N PRO A 129 19.65 15.38 18.04
CA PRO A 129 18.92 14.89 19.21
C PRO A 129 17.89 13.80 18.86
N GLY A 130 17.46 13.73 17.59
CA GLY A 130 16.57 12.70 17.04
C GLY A 130 17.26 11.58 16.25
N GLY A 131 18.57 11.34 16.46
CA GLY A 131 19.38 10.43 15.66
C GLY A 131 18.78 9.03 15.46
N TYR A 132 18.95 8.48 14.25
CA TYR A 132 18.43 7.18 13.84
C TYR A 132 19.54 6.30 13.24
N ASP A 133 19.37 4.98 13.32
CA ASP A 133 20.39 4.01 12.89
C ASP A 133 20.07 3.37 11.51
N LEU A 134 18.90 3.68 10.97
CA LEU A 134 18.37 3.16 9.71
C LEU A 134 17.31 4.14 9.14
N GLU A 135 17.30 4.33 7.83
CA GLU A 135 16.16 4.92 7.13
C GLU A 135 15.61 3.96 6.08
N VAL A 136 14.28 3.86 6.01
CA VAL A 136 13.57 3.20 4.91
C VAL A 136 12.60 4.20 4.28
N GLY A 137 12.53 4.20 2.95
CA GLY A 137 11.62 5.09 2.25
C GLY A 137 10.87 4.47 1.10
N ASP A 138 9.75 5.10 0.78
CA ASP A 138 8.84 4.73 -0.31
C ASP A 138 8.38 5.97 -1.09
N HIS A 139 8.34 5.83 -2.41
CA HIS A 139 7.93 6.84 -3.36
C HIS A 139 6.43 6.72 -3.63
N LYS A 140 5.68 7.78 -3.33
CA LYS A 140 4.23 7.81 -3.57
C LYS A 140 3.87 8.78 -4.68
N THR A 141 2.88 8.40 -5.48
CA THR A 141 2.22 9.33 -6.39
C THR A 141 0.78 9.51 -5.97
N MET A 142 0.32 10.76 -5.94
CA MET A 142 -1.01 11.09 -5.45
C MET A 142 -1.64 12.20 -6.28
N ARG A 143 -2.97 12.28 -6.25
CA ARG A 143 -3.70 13.30 -7.01
C ARG A 143 -3.31 14.70 -6.55
N ASP A 144 -3.29 14.89 -5.23
CA ASP A 144 -3.05 16.14 -4.52
C ASP A 144 -2.22 15.83 -3.27
N LEU A 145 -1.27 16.71 -2.92
CA LEU A 145 -0.39 16.54 -1.76
C LEU A 145 -1.08 16.70 -0.41
N ARG A 146 -2.32 17.23 -0.37
CA ARG A 146 -3.13 17.23 0.86
C ARG A 146 -3.42 15.82 1.40
N TRP A 147 -3.27 14.80 0.56
CA TRP A 147 -3.41 13.39 0.95
C TRP A 147 -2.08 12.73 1.31
N ALA A 148 -0.99 13.49 1.33
CA ALA A 148 0.27 12.99 1.86
C ALA A 148 0.12 12.84 3.38
N LEU A 149 0.58 11.70 3.90
CA LEU A 149 0.58 11.46 5.33
C LEU A 149 1.36 12.56 6.06
N SER A 150 0.83 12.96 7.21
CA SER A 150 1.52 13.70 8.26
C SER A 150 2.60 12.82 8.90
N GLU A 151 3.44 13.42 9.74
CA GLU A 151 4.47 12.71 10.50
C GLU A 151 3.86 11.65 11.43
N ASN A 152 2.83 12.00 12.20
CA ASN A 152 2.13 11.09 13.11
C ASN A 152 1.47 9.90 12.37
N GLU A 153 0.82 10.17 11.23
CA GLU A 153 0.28 9.09 10.38
C GLU A 153 1.37 8.20 9.78
N LEU A 154 2.55 8.77 9.50
CA LEU A 154 3.67 8.02 8.95
C LEU A 154 4.34 7.13 9.99
N ALA A 155 4.42 7.60 11.24
CA ALA A 155 4.94 6.85 12.39
C ALA A 155 4.16 5.56 12.65
N SER A 156 2.91 5.47 12.18
CA SER A 156 2.03 4.30 12.27
C SER A 156 1.77 3.61 10.93
N ASP A 157 2.47 3.99 9.85
CA ASP A 157 2.25 3.39 8.53
C ASP A 157 2.73 1.93 8.49
N VAL A 158 1.77 1.01 8.40
CA VAL A 158 2.01 -0.44 8.34
C VAL A 158 3.05 -0.82 7.28
N GLN A 159 3.09 -0.13 6.13
CA GLN A 159 4.01 -0.51 5.06
C GLN A 159 5.45 -0.15 5.39
N LEU A 160 5.71 1.10 5.78
CA LEU A 160 7.06 1.53 6.13
C LEU A 160 7.59 0.85 7.38
N LEU A 161 6.76 0.67 8.42
CA LEU A 161 7.16 -0.08 9.61
C LEU A 161 7.46 -1.55 9.30
N THR A 162 6.73 -2.17 8.37
CA THR A 162 7.06 -3.54 7.92
C THR A 162 8.39 -3.58 7.18
N TYR A 163 8.67 -2.58 6.34
CA TYR A 163 9.96 -2.46 5.64
C TYR A 163 11.12 -2.24 6.63
N ALA A 164 10.92 -1.35 7.61
CA ALA A 164 11.85 -1.10 8.70
C ALA A 164 12.17 -2.40 9.44
N TRP A 165 11.14 -3.19 9.80
CA TRP A 165 11.34 -4.48 10.45
C TRP A 165 12.15 -5.43 9.57
N GLY A 166 11.79 -5.58 8.30
CA GLY A 166 12.46 -6.50 7.39
C GLY A 166 13.95 -6.20 7.21
N VAL A 167 14.33 -4.93 7.18
CA VAL A 167 15.72 -4.50 7.05
C VAL A 167 16.45 -4.53 8.40
N GLY A 168 15.88 -3.90 9.43
CA GLY A 168 16.49 -3.79 10.76
C GLY A 168 16.65 -5.14 11.45
N ASN A 169 15.75 -6.09 11.20
CA ASN A 169 15.84 -7.43 11.78
C ASN A 169 17.02 -8.25 11.21
N GLN A 170 17.64 -7.82 10.10
CA GLN A 170 18.86 -8.42 9.58
C GLN A 170 20.13 -7.84 10.20
N LYS A 171 20.01 -6.78 11.02
CA LYS A 171 21.13 -6.15 11.72
C LYS A 171 21.37 -6.77 13.10
N ASP A 172 22.62 -6.71 13.53
CA ASP A 172 23.09 -7.02 14.87
C ASP A 172 24.20 -6.00 15.25
N PRO A 173 24.00 -5.11 16.24
CA PRO A 173 22.78 -4.97 17.04
C PRO A 173 21.58 -4.48 16.21
N LYS A 174 20.37 -4.66 16.76
CA LYS A 174 19.15 -4.05 16.19
C LYS A 174 19.27 -2.51 16.25
N PRO A 175 18.64 -1.79 15.30
CA PRO A 175 18.50 -0.34 15.40
C PRO A 175 17.84 0.05 16.73
N ARG A 176 18.18 1.20 17.29
CA ARG A 176 17.43 1.83 18.39
C ARG A 176 16.23 2.58 17.83
N ALA A 177 16.46 3.37 16.79
CA ALA A 177 15.44 4.15 16.10
C ALA A 177 15.58 4.02 14.58
N VAL A 178 14.45 4.12 13.89
CA VAL A 178 14.36 4.06 12.42
C VAL A 178 13.63 5.28 11.92
N ARG A 179 14.19 5.94 10.90
CA ARG A 179 13.49 6.97 10.15
C ARG A 179 12.68 6.32 9.03
N VAL A 180 11.40 6.63 8.97
CA VAL A 180 10.51 6.22 7.88
C VAL A 180 10.18 7.45 7.03
N THR A 181 10.30 7.34 5.71
CA THR A 181 10.12 8.49 4.81
C THR A 181 9.17 8.18 3.65
N HIS A 182 8.21 9.06 3.41
CA HIS A 182 7.44 9.10 2.17
C HIS A 182 7.90 10.27 1.30
N HIS A 183 8.18 9.96 0.03
CA HIS A 183 8.41 10.97 -0.98
C HIS A 183 7.23 11.03 -1.96
N ALA A 184 6.37 12.01 -1.76
CA ALA A 184 5.10 12.17 -2.46
C ALA A 184 5.19 13.11 -3.66
N VAL A 185 4.61 12.72 -4.79
CA VAL A 185 4.58 13.53 -6.03
C VAL A 185 3.15 13.75 -6.52
N GLN A 186 2.85 15.01 -6.83
CA GLN A 186 1.53 15.42 -7.30
C GLN A 186 1.31 15.12 -8.79
N ARG A 187 0.25 14.35 -9.08
CA ARG A 187 -0.13 13.94 -10.44
C ARG A 187 -0.79 15.06 -11.25
N GLU A 188 -1.70 15.81 -10.63
CA GLU A 188 -2.54 16.82 -11.29
C GLU A 188 -2.12 18.25 -10.91
N GLY A 189 -2.48 19.25 -11.71
CA GLY A 189 -2.22 20.65 -11.39
C GLY A 189 -0.73 21.04 -11.40
N ALA A 190 -0.32 21.88 -10.46
CA ALA A 190 1.08 22.33 -10.34
C ALA A 190 2.06 21.17 -10.13
N ILE A 191 3.30 21.33 -10.58
CA ILE A 191 4.36 20.37 -10.30
C ILE A 191 4.83 20.59 -8.86
N LYS A 192 4.41 19.71 -7.96
CA LYS A 192 4.78 19.76 -6.54
C LYS A 192 5.21 18.37 -6.07
N SER A 193 6.08 18.36 -5.06
CA SER A 193 6.41 17.16 -4.29
C SER A 193 6.54 17.53 -2.80
N LYS A 194 6.35 16.54 -1.93
CA LYS A 194 6.48 16.68 -0.48
C LYS A 194 7.25 15.47 0.05
N MET A 195 8.22 15.72 0.91
CA MET A 195 8.87 14.69 1.71
C MET A 195 8.31 14.79 3.12
N THR A 196 7.78 13.68 3.64
CA THR A 196 7.39 13.55 5.05
C THR A 196 8.24 12.45 5.64
N SER A 197 8.82 12.69 6.82
CA SER A 197 9.54 11.69 7.58
C SER A 197 8.98 11.61 8.99
N ALA A 198 9.18 10.47 9.65
CA ALA A 198 8.98 10.29 11.09
C ALA A 198 10.13 9.44 11.63
N VAL A 199 10.58 9.70 12.85
CA VAL A 199 11.51 8.83 13.57
C VAL A 199 10.71 7.99 14.56
N VAL A 200 10.87 6.67 14.50
CA VAL A 200 10.15 5.72 15.37
C VAL A 200 11.13 4.84 16.12
N GLN A 201 10.76 4.41 17.32
CA GLN A 201 11.58 3.49 18.10
C GLN A 201 11.48 2.08 17.51
N TRP A 202 12.54 1.29 17.67
CA TRP A 202 12.56 -0.09 17.18
C TRP A 202 11.47 -0.96 17.83
N SER A 203 11.13 -0.70 19.09
CA SER A 203 10.02 -1.36 19.79
C SER A 203 8.67 -1.15 19.08
N ASP A 204 8.45 0.01 18.46
CA ASP A 204 7.23 0.30 17.68
C ASP A 204 7.22 -0.47 16.36
N VAL A 205 8.39 -0.59 15.73
CA VAL A 205 8.60 -1.40 14.53
C VAL A 205 8.30 -2.87 14.81
N GLU A 206 8.78 -3.41 15.93
CA GLU A 206 8.49 -4.78 16.38
C GLU A 206 7.01 -4.98 16.73
N ARG A 207 6.39 -4.03 17.44
CA ARG A 207 4.96 -4.07 17.77
C ARG A 207 4.10 -4.06 16.50
N ASN A 208 4.46 -3.26 15.49
CA ASN A 208 3.80 -3.29 14.20
C ASN A 208 3.97 -4.65 13.50
N TRP A 209 5.16 -5.26 13.56
CA TRP A 209 5.36 -6.58 12.97
C TRP A 209 4.48 -7.66 13.61
N SER A 210 4.32 -7.66 14.93
CA SER A 210 3.36 -8.54 15.62
C SER A 210 1.94 -8.36 15.09
N LYS A 211 1.48 -7.12 14.92
CA LYS A 211 0.16 -6.81 14.30
C LYS A 211 0.07 -7.33 12.86
N VAL A 212 1.16 -7.26 12.09
CA VAL A 212 1.19 -7.84 10.74
C VAL A 212 0.97 -9.35 10.78
N LEU A 213 1.60 -10.08 11.70
CA LEU A 213 1.41 -11.52 11.85
C LEU A 213 -0.05 -11.89 12.16
N GLU A 214 -0.73 -11.11 13.02
CA GLU A 214 -2.17 -11.27 13.29
C GLU A 214 -3.03 -11.00 12.05
N VAL A 215 -2.66 -10.01 11.23
CA VAL A 215 -3.34 -9.76 9.96
C VAL A 215 -3.14 -10.93 9.00
N LEU A 216 -1.95 -11.52 8.94
CA LEU A 216 -1.70 -12.71 8.13
C LEU A 216 -2.57 -13.90 8.57
N ASP A 217 -2.77 -14.09 9.88
CA ASP A 217 -3.68 -15.12 10.39
C ASP A 217 -5.13 -14.89 9.92
N ARG A 218 -5.59 -13.63 9.90
CA ARG A 218 -6.91 -13.26 9.38
C ARG A 218 -6.99 -13.44 7.87
N MET A 219 -5.94 -13.12 7.13
CA MET A 219 -5.85 -13.35 5.68
C MET A 219 -5.93 -14.83 5.37
N ASP A 220 -5.22 -15.67 6.12
CA ASP A 220 -5.28 -17.13 5.97
C ASP A 220 -6.69 -17.65 6.22
N LYS A 221 -7.35 -17.25 7.30
CA LYS A 221 -8.76 -17.62 7.56
C LYS A 221 -9.68 -17.18 6.42
N ALA A 222 -9.53 -15.94 5.94
CA ALA A 222 -10.34 -15.40 4.86
C ALA A 222 -10.14 -16.17 3.54
N ARG A 223 -8.92 -16.67 3.27
CA ARG A 223 -8.61 -17.45 2.08
C ARG A 223 -9.39 -18.78 2.01
N LEU A 224 -9.74 -19.35 3.16
CA LEU A 224 -10.43 -20.64 3.28
C LEU A 224 -11.94 -20.48 3.06
N ILE A 225 -12.44 -19.24 3.09
CA ILE A 225 -13.85 -18.94 2.82
C ILE A 225 -14.13 -19.24 1.35
N ARG A 226 -15.15 -20.05 1.09
CA ARG A 226 -15.45 -20.49 -0.28
C ARG A 226 -16.23 -19.48 -1.10
N SER A 227 -17.01 -18.60 -0.45
CA SER A 227 -17.89 -17.62 -1.10
C SER A 227 -17.48 -16.21 -0.72
N ALA A 228 -17.28 -15.35 -1.72
CA ALA A 228 -16.95 -13.94 -1.49
C ALA A 228 -17.99 -13.21 -0.63
N GLY A 229 -19.27 -13.61 -0.71
CA GLY A 229 -20.36 -13.02 0.09
C GLY A 229 -20.20 -13.21 1.60
N ARG A 230 -19.44 -14.22 2.02
CA ARG A 230 -19.14 -14.50 3.44
C ARG A 230 -17.87 -13.81 3.95
N VAL A 231 -17.07 -13.21 3.07
CA VAL A 231 -15.88 -12.46 3.47
C VAL A 231 -16.31 -11.06 3.94
N LYS A 232 -15.85 -10.60 5.11
CA LYS A 232 -16.18 -9.26 5.64
C LYS A 232 -15.89 -8.16 4.61
N LYS A 233 -16.86 -7.30 4.34
CA LYS A 233 -16.66 -6.08 3.54
C LYS A 233 -16.33 -4.92 4.48
N ASN A 234 -15.69 -3.88 3.93
CA ASN A 234 -15.52 -2.60 4.61
C ASN A 234 -16.01 -1.49 3.68
N LEU A 235 -16.99 -0.71 4.14
CA LEU A 235 -17.60 0.37 3.36
C LEU A 235 -16.70 1.60 3.27
N PHE A 236 -15.84 1.84 4.27
CA PHE A 236 -14.88 2.95 4.26
C PHE A 236 -13.92 2.86 3.05
N GLY A 237 -13.59 1.64 2.61
CA GLY A 237 -12.75 1.41 1.45
C GLY A 237 -13.45 1.61 0.10
N CYS A 238 -14.79 1.66 0.04
CA CYS A 238 -15.54 1.66 -1.21
C CYS A 238 -15.29 2.89 -2.08
N ASN A 239 -15.06 4.05 -1.46
CA ASN A 239 -14.88 5.33 -2.16
C ASN A 239 -13.41 5.79 -2.23
N LYS A 240 -12.48 5.03 -1.63
CA LYS A 240 -11.05 5.35 -1.68
C LYS A 240 -10.53 5.19 -3.12
N PHE A 241 -9.53 6.00 -3.46
CA PHE A 241 -8.82 5.96 -4.75
C PHE A 241 -9.69 6.15 -6.00
N GLY A 242 -10.86 6.78 -5.88
CA GLY A 242 -11.79 6.99 -7.00
C GLY A 242 -12.81 5.86 -7.19
N GLY A 243 -12.96 4.97 -6.20
CA GLY A 243 -14.00 3.95 -6.17
C GLY A 243 -13.46 2.52 -6.20
N CYS A 244 -14.24 1.59 -5.64
CA CYS A 244 -13.91 0.17 -5.63
C CYS A 244 -14.20 -0.47 -7.01
N PRO A 245 -13.19 -1.03 -7.70
CA PRO A 245 -13.39 -1.64 -9.01
C PRO A 245 -14.23 -2.92 -8.98
N GLN A 246 -14.49 -3.47 -7.79
CA GLN A 246 -15.29 -4.66 -7.57
C GLN A 246 -16.69 -4.34 -7.01
N ALA A 247 -17.12 -3.07 -7.01
CA ALA A 247 -18.39 -2.64 -6.41
C ALA A 247 -19.60 -3.44 -6.94
N GLU A 248 -19.72 -3.61 -8.26
CA GLU A 248 -20.83 -4.35 -8.86
C GLU A 248 -20.82 -5.84 -8.47
N ARG A 249 -19.64 -6.48 -8.48
CA ARG A 249 -19.49 -7.88 -8.02
C ARG A 249 -19.80 -8.01 -6.53
N CYS A 250 -19.42 -7.02 -5.73
CA CYS A 250 -19.69 -6.98 -4.30
C CYS A 250 -21.19 -6.97 -4.00
N LYS A 251 -21.98 -6.17 -4.74
CA LYS A 251 -23.45 -6.13 -4.65
C LYS A 251 -24.07 -7.50 -4.96
N VAL A 252 -23.60 -8.15 -6.03
CA VAL A 252 -24.08 -9.49 -6.41
C VAL A 252 -23.72 -10.54 -5.37
N ALA A 253 -22.46 -10.55 -4.90
CA ALA A 253 -21.99 -11.49 -3.88
C ALA A 253 -22.74 -11.38 -2.55
N GLN A 254 -23.30 -10.21 -2.24
CA GLN A 254 -24.11 -10.00 -1.05
C GLN A 254 -25.52 -10.62 -1.18
N ARG A 255 -26.09 -10.65 -2.40
CA ARG A 255 -27.43 -11.17 -2.66
C ARG A 255 -27.45 -12.68 -2.91
N ASP A 256 -26.40 -13.20 -3.54
CA ASP A 256 -26.29 -14.62 -3.87
C ASP A 256 -24.93 -15.19 -3.44
N LEU A 257 -24.94 -15.96 -2.35
CA LEU A 257 -23.75 -16.60 -1.81
C LEU A 257 -23.18 -17.71 -2.72
N ARG A 258 -23.95 -18.18 -3.71
CA ARG A 258 -23.50 -19.17 -4.69
C ARG A 258 -22.72 -18.51 -5.82
N GLN A 259 -22.90 -17.21 -6.03
CA GLN A 259 -22.07 -16.46 -6.96
C GLN A 259 -20.67 -16.29 -6.37
N PHE A 260 -19.66 -16.43 -7.23
CA PHE A 260 -18.25 -16.28 -6.85
C PHE A 260 -17.76 -17.29 -5.79
N THR A 261 -18.24 -18.54 -5.90
CA THR A 261 -17.73 -19.65 -5.10
C THR A 261 -16.52 -20.31 -5.74
N LEU A 262 -15.52 -20.65 -4.93
CA LEU A 262 -14.44 -21.53 -5.36
C LEU A 262 -14.98 -22.93 -5.70
N PRO A 263 -14.56 -23.54 -6.83
CA PRO A 263 -15.02 -24.88 -7.23
C PRO A 263 -14.72 -25.93 -6.14
N GLU A 264 -15.54 -26.99 -6.06
CA GLU A 264 -15.40 -28.08 -5.08
C GLU A 264 -14.16 -28.95 -5.23
N THR A 265 -13.35 -28.73 -6.25
CA THR A 265 -12.18 -29.55 -6.54
C THR A 265 -11.16 -29.48 -5.40
N ASP A 266 -10.99 -30.63 -4.73
CA ASP A 266 -10.04 -31.02 -3.68
C ASP A 266 -8.99 -30.00 -3.24
N LYS A 267 -9.25 -29.38 -2.07
CA LYS A 267 -8.36 -28.93 -0.97
C LYS A 267 -6.95 -28.35 -1.24
N THR A 268 -6.53 -28.13 -2.48
CA THR A 268 -5.15 -27.76 -2.84
C THR A 268 -5.15 -26.75 -3.99
N VAL A 269 -5.74 -25.56 -3.77
CA VAL A 269 -5.49 -24.42 -4.67
C VAL A 269 -4.11 -23.86 -4.35
N ALA A 270 -3.07 -24.56 -4.82
CA ALA A 270 -1.76 -23.95 -5.00
C ALA A 270 -1.95 -22.76 -5.96
N ILE A 271 -1.48 -21.58 -5.57
CA ILE A 271 -1.43 -20.39 -6.41
C ILE A 271 -0.65 -20.78 -7.68
N LYS A 272 -1.36 -21.09 -8.77
CA LYS A 272 -0.73 -21.35 -10.06
C LYS A 272 -0.08 -20.04 -10.50
N THR A 273 1.21 -19.89 -10.21
CA THR A 273 2.10 -18.93 -10.87
C THR A 273 2.07 -19.26 -12.35
N LYS A 274 1.20 -18.56 -13.10
CA LYS A 274 1.20 -18.65 -14.56
C LYS A 274 2.59 -18.20 -15.02
N LYS A 275 3.47 -19.15 -15.37
CA LYS A 275 4.70 -18.86 -16.13
C LYS A 275 4.30 -17.97 -17.30
N ALA A 276 4.89 -16.78 -17.37
CA ALA A 276 4.69 -15.86 -18.47
C ALA A 276 5.04 -16.61 -19.78
N LYS A 277 4.04 -16.83 -20.64
CA LYS A 277 4.31 -17.30 -22.00
C LYS A 277 5.05 -16.17 -22.71
N THR A 278 6.32 -16.41 -23.02
CA THR A 278 7.13 -15.59 -23.91
C THR A 278 6.34 -15.36 -25.21
N PRO A 279 6.19 -14.11 -25.68
CA PRO A 279 5.53 -13.86 -26.95
C PRO A 279 6.37 -14.50 -28.06
N LYS A 280 5.82 -15.53 -28.71
CA LYS A 280 6.37 -16.04 -29.95
C LYS A 280 6.15 -14.97 -31.01
N THR A 281 7.25 -14.38 -31.47
CA THR A 281 7.34 -13.48 -32.61
C THR A 281 6.72 -14.17 -33.82
N ALA A 282 5.53 -13.73 -34.24
CA ALA A 282 4.90 -14.16 -35.47
C ALA A 282 5.46 -13.32 -36.63
N ILE A 283 6.12 -14.02 -37.55
CA ILE A 283 6.64 -13.48 -38.81
C ILE A 283 5.46 -13.07 -39.68
N ASN A 284 5.44 -11.81 -40.11
CA ASN A 284 4.48 -11.24 -41.05
C ASN A 284 4.61 -11.90 -42.43
N ARG A 285 3.47 -12.28 -43.03
CA ARG A 285 3.34 -12.47 -44.48
C ARG A 285 2.10 -11.71 -44.97
N PRO A 286 2.17 -10.97 -46.10
CA PRO A 286 1.14 -10.01 -46.49
C PRO A 286 0.05 -10.68 -47.34
N THR A 287 -1.20 -10.27 -47.14
CA THR A 287 -2.27 -10.44 -48.14
C THR A 287 -3.20 -9.23 -48.15
N THR A 288 -3.87 -9.09 -49.29
CA THR A 288 -4.32 -7.89 -49.98
C THR A 288 -5.77 -7.47 -49.69
N LYS A 289 -5.98 -6.15 -49.74
CA LYS A 289 -7.09 -5.38 -50.38
C LYS A 289 -8.55 -5.87 -50.25
N GLY A 290 -9.43 -4.94 -49.82
CA GLY A 290 -10.75 -4.73 -50.48
C GLY A 290 -11.97 -4.56 -49.57
N LYS A 291 -12.53 -3.34 -49.52
CA LYS A 291 -13.83 -2.86 -48.95
C LYS A 291 -15.07 -3.37 -49.75
N PRO A 292 -16.37 -3.03 -49.47
CA PRO A 292 -16.96 -2.07 -48.50
C PRO A 292 -18.26 -2.47 -47.72
N VAL A 293 -18.50 -1.72 -46.63
CA VAL A 293 -19.74 -1.06 -46.12
C VAL A 293 -21.13 -1.56 -46.55
N LYS A 294 -22.03 -1.82 -45.58
CA LYS A 294 -23.44 -1.34 -45.56
C LYS A 294 -23.98 -1.13 -44.13
N ALA A 295 -24.81 -0.11 -44.01
CA ALA A 295 -25.51 0.37 -42.81
C ALA A 295 -26.90 -0.27 -42.63
N ASN A 296 -27.47 -0.19 -41.41
CA ASN A 296 -28.88 0.10 -41.09
C ASN A 296 -29.07 0.01 -39.55
N LYS A 297 -29.50 1.08 -38.87
CA LYS A 297 -30.86 1.64 -38.65
C LYS A 297 -31.65 0.97 -37.51
N ALA A 298 -31.86 1.78 -36.46
CA ALA A 298 -33.10 2.05 -35.69
C ALA A 298 -33.89 0.91 -35.00
N ASN A 299 -34.09 1.03 -33.67
CA ASN A 299 -35.41 1.20 -33.01
C ASN A 299 -35.22 1.40 -31.48
N ALA A 300 -35.72 2.50 -30.91
CA ALA A 300 -37.01 2.65 -30.20
C ALA A 300 -37.01 1.94 -28.81
N LYS A 301 -36.81 2.66 -27.70
CA LYS A 301 -37.81 3.38 -26.88
C LYS A 301 -38.75 2.43 -26.13
N LEU A 302 -38.58 2.32 -24.80
CA LEU A 302 -39.69 2.12 -23.85
C LEU A 302 -39.29 2.61 -22.45
N ARG A 303 -40.19 3.43 -21.90
CA ARG A 303 -40.23 3.97 -20.53
C ARG A 303 -40.70 2.88 -19.56
N GLY A 304 -40.28 2.99 -18.32
CA GLY A 304 -40.95 2.39 -17.16
C GLY A 304 -40.53 3.12 -15.90
N LYS A 305 -41.40 3.99 -15.40
CA LYS A 305 -41.33 4.59 -14.05
C LYS A 305 -41.82 3.55 -13.06
N ALA A 306 -41.15 3.42 -11.91
CA ALA A 306 -41.77 2.96 -10.67
C ALA A 306 -41.21 3.83 -9.54
N LYS A 307 -42.12 4.56 -8.89
CA LYS A 307 -42.00 5.08 -7.53
C LYS A 307 -42.21 3.91 -6.58
N ASP A 308 -41.59 3.99 -5.41
CA ASP A 308 -41.94 3.46 -4.07
C ASP A 308 -40.77 4.01 -3.20
N GLU A 309 -40.86 5.08 -2.40
CA GLU A 309 -41.73 5.31 -1.22
C GLU A 309 -41.73 4.07 -0.33
N ASP A 310 -40.72 3.97 0.55
CA ASP A 310 -40.85 3.36 1.87
C ASP A 310 -39.86 4.07 2.82
N GLU A 311 -40.50 4.74 3.78
CA GLU A 311 -39.97 5.31 5.01
C GLU A 311 -39.56 4.15 5.93
N ASP A 312 -38.37 4.22 6.51
CA ASP A 312 -38.08 3.55 7.78
C ASP A 312 -37.11 4.47 8.52
N GLU A 313 -37.73 5.27 9.38
CA GLU A 313 -37.16 5.91 10.56
C GLU A 313 -36.64 4.80 11.48
N ASP A 314 -35.38 4.90 11.91
CA ASP A 314 -34.92 4.37 13.19
C ASP A 314 -33.78 5.28 13.65
N GLU A 315 -34.24 6.29 14.39
CA GLU A 315 -33.61 7.04 15.49
C GLU A 315 -32.61 6.14 16.26
N ASP A 316 -31.36 6.59 16.39
CA ASP A 316 -30.78 7.07 17.67
C ASP A 316 -30.33 5.86 18.53
N GLU A 317 -29.19 5.82 19.21
CA GLU A 317 -28.58 6.78 20.13
C GLU A 317 -27.28 6.09 20.62
N ASP A 318 -26.26 6.89 20.96
CA ASP A 318 -25.22 6.64 21.98
C ASP A 318 -24.10 5.60 21.69
N GLU A 319 -22.82 5.77 22.05
CA GLU A 319 -22.12 6.63 23.01
C GLU A 319 -20.74 6.99 22.42
N ASP A 320 -20.46 8.28 22.27
CA ASP A 320 -19.11 8.85 22.14
C ASP A 320 -18.76 9.43 23.53
N GLU A 321 -18.10 8.65 24.38
CA GLU A 321 -17.44 9.13 25.60
C GLU A 321 -16.05 8.49 25.64
N GLU A 322 -14.99 9.30 25.47
CA GLU A 322 -13.61 9.12 25.98
C GLU A 322 -12.68 10.15 25.27
N GLU A 323 -12.87 11.45 25.53
CA GLU A 323 -11.87 12.51 25.26
C GLU A 323 -11.98 13.61 26.33
N GLU A 324 -11.66 13.32 27.60
CA GLU A 324 -11.40 14.35 28.63
C GLU A 324 -10.39 13.82 29.69
N GLU A 325 -9.10 13.68 29.35
CA GLU A 325 -8.00 13.54 30.34
C GLU A 325 -6.67 14.09 29.76
N GLU A 326 -6.59 15.36 29.35
CA GLU A 326 -5.29 16.01 29.00
C GLU A 326 -5.20 17.51 29.42
N GLU A 327 -5.92 17.96 30.46
CA GLU A 327 -5.85 19.37 30.92
C GLU A 327 -5.43 19.56 32.41
N GLU A 328 -4.84 18.57 33.09
CA GLU A 328 -4.42 18.72 34.50
C GLU A 328 -2.90 18.71 34.77
N GLU A 329 -2.03 18.67 33.74
CA GLU A 329 -0.55 18.66 33.96
C GLU A 329 0.15 20.02 33.72
N GLU A 330 -0.55 21.11 33.40
CA GLU A 330 0.07 22.44 33.18
C GLU A 330 -0.04 23.41 34.39
N GLU A 331 -0.69 23.05 35.50
CA GLU A 331 -0.80 23.92 36.69
C GLU A 331 0.25 23.65 37.80
N GLU A 332 1.08 22.59 37.71
CA GLU A 332 2.11 22.30 38.73
C GLU A 332 3.48 22.95 38.45
N GLU A 333 3.74 23.54 37.26
CA GLU A 333 5.03 24.18 36.95
C GLU A 333 5.07 25.69 37.30
N GLU A 334 3.96 26.35 37.64
CA GLU A 334 3.97 27.78 38.03
C GLU A 334 4.14 28.03 39.54
N GLU A 335 4.02 27.02 40.41
CA GLU A 335 4.23 27.20 41.86
C GLU A 335 5.70 27.02 42.32
N GLU A 336 6.58 26.40 41.51
CA GLU A 336 8.00 26.26 41.87
C GLU A 336 8.88 27.48 41.53
N GLU A 337 8.41 28.41 40.68
CA GLU A 337 9.18 29.64 40.36
C GLU A 337 8.98 30.79 41.37
N GLU A 338 7.97 30.75 42.24
CA GLU A 338 7.77 31.80 43.26
C GLU A 338 8.57 31.55 44.56
N GLU A 339 9.07 30.34 44.83
CA GLU A 339 9.87 30.06 46.04
C GLU A 339 11.37 30.39 45.89
N GLU A 340 11.90 30.60 44.68
CA GLU A 340 13.32 30.99 44.49
C GLU A 340 13.58 32.52 44.55
N GLU A 341 12.55 33.37 44.63
CA GLU A 341 12.72 34.82 44.76
C GLU A 341 12.75 35.34 46.21
N GLU A 342 12.56 34.49 47.23
CA GLU A 342 12.56 34.88 48.66
C GLU A 342 13.72 34.35 49.53
N GLU A 343 14.76 33.69 48.98
CA GLU A 343 16.01 33.34 49.71
C GLU A 343 17.20 34.28 49.51
#